data_AF-A0A1Q1FMU3-F1
#
_entry.id   AF-A0A1Q1FMU3-F1
#
_cell.length_a   1.000
_cell.length_b   1.000
_cell.length_c   1.000
_cell.angle_alpha   90.00
_cell.angle_beta   90.00
_cell.angle_gamma   90.00
#
_symmetry.space_group_name_H-M   'P 1'
#
loop_
_entity.id
_entity.type
_entity.pdbx_description
1 polymer ?
#
loop_
_entity_poly.entity_id
_entity_poly.type
_entity_poly.pdbx_seq_one_letter_code
_entity_poly.pdbx_strand_id
1 'polypeptide(L)' 'MEGYDELVSSLTPRQESDSVTIHQNTVGLACPACEEPFDNLIVCKDEYNSLELDFAMDLCTATHDGNPLLFTHKH' A
#
# COMPACT_ATOMS: atom_id res chain seq x y z
N MET A 1 13.24 -10.10 4.80
CA MET A 1 13.61 -8.69 5.02
C MET A 1 12.64 -8.14 6.04
N GLU A 2 13.10 -7.79 7.24
CA GLU A 2 12.28 -7.61 8.46
C GLU A 2 11.42 -6.33 8.48
N GLY A 3 11.60 -5.39 7.53
CA GLY A 3 10.93 -4.09 7.57
C GLY A 3 9.49 -4.05 7.04
N TYR A 4 9.06 -4.98 6.18
CA TYR A 4 7.71 -4.93 5.59
C TYR A 4 6.64 -5.50 6.50
N ASP A 5 6.91 -6.65 7.12
CA ASP A 5 5.97 -7.28 8.05
C ASP A 5 5.68 -6.35 9.24
N GLU A 6 6.71 -5.67 9.73
CA GLU A 6 6.60 -4.63 10.76
C GLU A 6 5.77 -3.42 10.27
N LEU A 7 5.98 -3.00 9.02
CA LEU A 7 5.24 -1.91 8.39
C LEU A 7 3.76 -2.29 8.26
N VAL A 8 3.42 -3.43 7.66
CA VAL A 8 2.04 -3.92 7.52
C VAL A 8 1.39 -4.13 8.89
N SER A 9 2.11 -4.65 9.87
CA SER A 9 1.62 -4.84 11.24
C SER A 9 1.31 -3.52 11.94
N SER A 10 2.03 -2.45 11.60
CA SER A 10 1.78 -1.10 12.13
C SER A 10 0.63 -0.37 11.42
N LEU A 11 0.28 -0.78 10.21
CA LEU A 11 -0.82 -0.20 9.45
C LEU A 11 -2.17 -0.77 9.88
N THR A 12 -3.21 0.05 9.78
CA THR A 12 -4.57 -0.38 10.11
C THR A 12 -5.21 -1.05 8.88
N PRO A 13 -5.59 -2.35 8.93
CA PRO A 13 -6.29 -2.98 7.82
C PRO A 13 -7.64 -2.29 7.61
N ARG A 14 -7.84 -1.74 6.41
CA ARG A 14 -9.04 -0.98 6.05
C ARG A 14 -10.02 -1.81 5.24
N GLN A 15 -9.50 -2.55 4.27
CA GLN A 15 -10.30 -3.39 3.39
C GLN A 15 -9.48 -4.61 3.00
N GLU A 16 -10.08 -5.78 3.09
CA GLU A 16 -9.51 -7.00 2.51
C GLU A 16 -10.52 -7.57 1.54
N SER A 17 -10.07 -7.84 0.33
CA SER A 17 -10.83 -8.50 -0.73
C SER A 17 -10.01 -9.68 -1.23
N ASP A 18 -10.63 -10.59 -1.99
CA ASP A 18 -9.94 -11.77 -2.51
C ASP A 18 -8.72 -11.40 -3.37
N SER A 19 -8.78 -10.25 -4.05
CA SER A 19 -7.74 -9.82 -5.01
C SER A 19 -6.75 -8.78 -4.45
N VAL A 20 -7.21 -7.88 -3.58
CA VAL A 20 -6.39 -6.81 -2.99
C VAL A 20 -6.63 -6.66 -1.48
N THR A 21 -5.57 -6.32 -0.75
CA THR A 21 -5.67 -5.88 0.65
C THR A 21 -5.22 -4.43 0.75
N ILE A 22 -6.04 -3.60 1.39
CA ILE A 22 -5.79 -2.18 1.63
C ILE A 22 -5.54 -1.97 3.12
N HIS A 23 -4.37 -1.46 3.43
CA HIS A 23 -3.96 -1.03 4.76
C HIS A 23 -3.86 0.50 4.78
N GLN A 24 -4.53 1.14 5.74
CA GLN A 24 -4.47 2.58 5.91
C GLN A 24 -3.34 2.96 6.88
N ASN A 25 -2.58 3.97 6.49
CA ASN A 25 -1.53 4.57 7.30
C ASN A 25 -2.10 5.62 8.24
N THR A 26 -2.40 5.18 9.46
CA THR A 26 -2.89 6.05 10.54
C THR A 26 -1.76 6.61 11.40
N VAL A 27 -0.55 6.06 11.25
CA VAL A 27 0.65 6.38 12.03
C VAL A 27 1.60 7.36 11.34
N GLY A 28 1.36 7.67 10.05
CA GLY A 28 2.18 8.61 9.28
C GLY A 28 3.53 8.03 8.86
N LEU A 29 3.59 6.73 8.60
CA LEU A 29 4.80 6.08 8.05
C LEU A 29 5.20 6.66 6.70
N ALA A 30 6.50 6.77 6.47
CA ALA A 30 7.05 7.18 5.19
C ALA A 30 6.98 6.06 4.16
N CYS A 31 6.75 6.41 2.89
CA CYS A 31 6.81 5.48 1.78
C CYS A 31 8.27 5.11 1.51
N PRO A 32 8.60 3.83 1.34
CA PRO A 32 9.98 3.41 1.05
C PRO A 32 10.48 3.85 -0.33
N ALA A 33 9.61 4.33 -1.22
CA ALA A 33 9.97 4.73 -2.59
C ALA A 33 10.30 6.23 -2.70
N CYS A 34 9.51 7.10 -2.07
CA CYS A 34 9.68 8.56 -2.15
C CYS A 34 10.05 9.22 -0.82
N GLU A 35 10.10 8.45 0.27
CA GLU A 35 10.38 8.93 1.64
C GLU A 35 9.33 9.91 2.19
N GLU A 36 8.22 10.12 1.47
CA GLU A 36 7.10 10.95 1.91
C GLU A 36 6.01 10.11 2.60
N PRO A 37 5.27 10.70 3.56
CA PRO A 37 4.13 10.01 4.17
C PRO A 37 3.09 9.62 3.12
N PHE A 38 2.62 8.37 3.19
CA PHE A 38 1.56 7.84 2.33
C PHE A 38 0.26 7.67 3.11
N ASP A 39 -0.88 7.62 2.41
CA ASP A 39 -2.20 7.42 3.01
C ASP A 39 -2.59 5.95 3.14
N ASN A 40 -2.43 5.18 2.06
CA ASN A 40 -2.83 3.77 2.02
C ASN A 40 -1.78 2.93 1.30
N LEU A 41 -1.57 1.73 1.81
CA LEU A 41 -0.85 0.65 1.17
C LEU A 41 -1.87 -0.33 0.58
N ILE A 42 -1.69 -0.67 -0.68
CA ILE A 42 -2.52 -1.63 -1.40
C ILE A 42 -1.61 -2.79 -1.82
N VAL A 43 -1.93 -3.97 -1.32
CA VAL A 43 -1.22 -5.22 -1.59
C VAL A 43 -2.04 -5.99 -2.61
N CYS A 44 -1.47 -6.18 -3.80
CA CYS A 44 -2.07 -6.99 -4.86
C CYS A 44 -1.72 -8.46 -4.62
N LYS A 45 -2.73 -9.31 -4.41
CA LYS A 45 -2.55 -10.76 -4.22
C LYS A 45 -2.72 -11.55 -5.51
N ASP A 46 -3.51 -11.03 -6.44
CA ASP A 46 -3.73 -11.64 -7.77
C ASP A 46 -2.76 -11.13 -8.85
N GLU A 47 -2.63 -11.91 -9.94
CA GLU A 47 -1.84 -11.56 -11.13
C GLU A 47 -2.40 -10.32 -11.86
N TYR A 48 -3.72 -10.13 -11.81
CA TYR A 48 -4.41 -8.97 -12.37
C TYR A 48 -5.35 -8.36 -11.34
N ASN A 49 -5.18 -7.06 -11.09
CA ASN A 49 -6.03 -6.31 -10.17
C ASN A 49 -6.55 -5.05 -10.86
N SER A 50 -7.84 -4.77 -10.68
CA SER A 50 -8.44 -3.51 -11.08
C SER A 50 -8.60 -2.63 -9.85
N LEU A 51 -8.06 -1.41 -9.91
CA LEU A 51 -8.18 -0.41 -8.87
C LEU A 51 -9.04 0.73 -9.39
N GLU A 52 -10.20 0.92 -8.77
CA GLU A 52 -11.05 2.07 -9.02
C GLU A 52 -10.61 3.18 -8.07
N LEU A 53 -9.73 4.05 -8.55
CA LEU A 53 -9.26 5.22 -7.80
C LEU A 53 -10.23 6.37 -8.05
N ASP A 54 -10.94 6.80 -7.01
CA ASP A 54 -11.92 7.90 -7.09
C ASP A 54 -11.29 9.25 -7.47
N PHE A 55 -9.97 9.41 -7.30
CA PHE A 55 -9.24 10.66 -7.54
C PHE A 55 -7.85 10.41 -8.15
N ALA A 56 -7.32 11.41 -8.86
CA ALA A 56 -5.92 11.43 -9.28
C ALA A 56 -5.04 11.55 -8.03
N MET A 57 -4.32 10.47 -7.71
CA MET A 57 -3.39 10.39 -6.58
C MET A 57 -2.03 9.97 -7.11
N ASP A 58 -0.97 10.42 -6.44
CA ASP A 58 0.37 9.91 -6.71
C ASP A 58 0.48 8.49 -6.15
N LEU A 59 0.96 7.58 -7.01
CA LEU A 59 1.11 6.17 -6.69
C LEU A 59 2.58 5.81 -6.72
N CYS A 60 3.13 5.49 -5.57
CA CYS A 60 4.41 4.84 -5.49
C CYS A 60 4.23 3.32 -5.60
N THR A 61 5.09 2.66 -6.37
CA THR A 61 5.04 1.20 -6.51
C THR A 61 6.28 0.59 -5.89
N ALA A 62 6.10 -0.50 -5.16
CA ALA A 62 7.20 -1.32 -4.66
C ALA A 62 6.88 -2.79 -4.90
N THR A 63 7.88 -3.64 -4.71
CA THR A 63 7.70 -5.09 -4.76
C THR A 63 8.18 -5.67 -3.44
N HIS A 64 7.36 -6.54 -2.85
CA HIS A 64 7.72 -7.26 -1.64
C HIS A 64 7.36 -8.74 -1.76
N ASP A 65 8.36 -9.60 -1.58
CA ASP A 65 8.22 -11.06 -1.69
C ASP A 65 7.53 -11.52 -3.00
N GLY A 66 7.79 -10.79 -4.10
CA GLY A 66 7.19 -11.04 -5.41
C GLY A 66 5.79 -10.42 -5.62
N ASN A 67 5.17 -9.87 -4.56
CA ASN A 67 3.88 -9.20 -4.67
C ASN A 67 4.07 -7.69 -4.95
N PRO A 68 3.36 -7.13 -5.94
CA PRO A 68 3.36 -5.70 -6.17
C PRO A 68 2.57 -4.99 -5.06
N LEU A 69 3.16 -3.90 -4.58
CA LEU A 69 2.63 -3.01 -3.57
C LEU A 69 2.42 -1.63 -4.17
N LEU A 70 1.29 -1.02 -3.86
CA LEU A 70 0.97 0.33 -4.30
C LEU A 70 0.75 1.22 -3.07
N PHE A 71 1.46 2.33 -3.00
CA PHE A 71 1.34 3.32 -1.94
C PHE A 71 0.64 4.55 -2.53
N THR A 72 -0.49 4.93 -1.95
CA THR A 72 -1.25 6.11 -2.40
C THR A 72 -0.84 7.33 -1.59
N HIS A 73 -0.55 8.44 -2.25
CA HIS A 73 -0.27 9.72 -1.64
C HIS A 73 -1.39 10.72 -2.02
N LYS A 74 -2.10 11.25 -1.02
CA LYS A 74 -2.94 12.43 -1.22
C LYS A 74 -2.08 13.68 -1.08
N HIS A 75 -1.83 14.33 -2.21
CA HIS A 75 -1.33 15.70 -2.27
C HIS A 75 -2.46 16.72 -2.19
#